data_AF-A0A1I9YG95-F1
#
_entry.id   AF-A0A1I9YG95-F1
#
_cell.length_a   1.000
_cell.length_b   1.000
_cell.length_c   1.000
_cell.angle_alpha   90.00
_cell.angle_beta   90.00
_cell.angle_gamma   90.00
#
_symmetry.space_group_name_H-M   'P 1'
#
loop_
_entity.id
_entity.type
_entity.pdbx_description
1 polymer ?
#
loop_
_entity_poly.entity_id
_entity_poly.type
_entity_poly.pdbx_seq_one_letter_code
_entity_poly.pdbx_strand_id
1 'polypeptide(L)'
;MSQPLATPTLPAAAPGGTTPTVRRRLAALLYEAVILFGVVFLAGYLFSTLTQQRNGLAHHNLLAAWIGVVVGVYFVWFWTHGGQTLPMKTWRLRVVGADGAPVSVGRAIGRYVFAWLWFLPPLALHPMLGLRVPQTLVVAGVWFVVWAASGRFDPQRRFLHDRLAGTRVVAVLR
;
A
#
# COMPACT_ATOMS: atom_id res chain seq x y z
N MET A 1 7.16 40.94 -45.97
CA MET A 1 6.91 39.51 -45.68
C MET A 1 7.32 39.23 -44.25
N SER A 2 6.41 39.43 -43.30
CA SER A 2 6.67 39.25 -41.86
C SER A 2 6.40 37.79 -41.52
N GLN A 3 7.44 36.98 -41.33
CA GLN A 3 7.24 35.62 -40.83
C GLN A 3 6.76 35.69 -39.36
N PRO A 4 5.66 35.02 -39.00
CA PRO A 4 5.26 34.91 -37.61
C PRO A 4 6.27 34.01 -36.88
N LEU A 5 6.85 34.54 -35.79
CA LEU A 5 7.69 33.80 -34.86
C LEU A 5 6.91 32.56 -34.38
N ALA A 6 7.37 31.38 -34.78
CA ALA A 6 6.85 30.12 -34.26
C ALA A 6 7.14 30.09 -32.76
N THR A 7 6.09 30.28 -31.94
CA THR A 7 6.15 30.06 -30.50
C THR A 7 6.66 28.64 -30.27
N PRO A 8 7.80 28.44 -29.59
CA PRO A 8 8.22 27.10 -29.25
C PRO A 8 7.13 26.49 -28.37
N THR A 9 6.41 25.51 -28.91
CA THR A 9 5.53 24.65 -28.13
C THR A 9 6.43 23.88 -27.16
N LEU A 10 6.58 24.41 -25.95
CA LEU A 10 7.20 23.68 -24.85
C LEU A 10 6.55 22.29 -24.79
N PRO A 11 7.33 21.20 -24.74
CA PRO A 11 6.77 19.87 -24.58
C PRO A 11 5.80 19.90 -23.40
N ALA A 12 4.54 19.53 -23.63
CA ALA A 12 3.52 19.49 -22.60
C ALA A 12 4.10 18.77 -21.38
N ALA A 13 4.33 19.50 -20.30
CA ALA A 13 4.90 18.97 -19.07
C ALA A 13 4.07 17.74 -18.67
N ALA A 14 4.69 16.57 -18.70
CA ALA A 14 4.00 15.33 -18.39
C ALA A 14 3.26 15.48 -17.05
N PRO A 15 1.94 15.23 -16.99
CA PRO A 15 1.20 15.33 -15.75
C PRO A 15 1.63 14.17 -14.84
N GLY A 16 2.66 14.37 -14.03
CA GLY A 16 3.23 13.27 -13.27
C GLY A 16 4.21 13.72 -12.21
N GLY A 17 3.75 13.76 -10.95
CA GLY A 17 4.58 14.07 -9.80
C GLY A 17 5.87 13.23 -9.76
N THR A 18 6.92 13.82 -9.18
CA THR A 18 8.26 13.23 -9.12
C THR A 18 8.26 11.90 -8.37
N THR A 19 9.11 10.96 -8.76
CA THR A 19 9.26 9.68 -8.08
C THR A 19 9.79 9.90 -6.65
N PRO A 20 9.02 9.57 -5.60
CA PRO A 20 9.45 9.82 -4.23
C PRO A 20 10.58 8.86 -3.83
N THR A 21 11.49 9.38 -3.00
CA THR A 21 12.59 8.59 -2.45
C THR A 21 12.08 7.46 -1.57
N VAL A 22 12.84 6.35 -1.52
CA VAL A 22 12.50 5.17 -0.69
C VAL A 22 12.35 5.56 0.79
N ARG A 23 13.21 6.45 1.30
CA ARG A 23 13.15 6.93 2.68
C ARG A 23 11.80 7.58 3.02
N ARG A 24 11.25 8.43 2.14
CA ARG A 24 9.94 9.07 2.37
C ARG A 24 8.81 8.04 2.37
N ARG A 25 8.87 7.06 1.45
CA ARG A 25 7.90 5.96 1.41
C ARG A 25 7.94 5.12 2.70
N LEU A 26 9.14 4.78 3.18
CA LEU A 26 9.32 4.03 4.42
C LEU A 26 8.85 4.83 5.66
N ALA A 27 9.13 6.12 5.73
CA ALA A 27 8.66 6.96 6.82
C ALA A 27 7.13 7.08 6.85
N ALA A 28 6.50 7.19 5.67
CA ALA A 28 5.04 7.14 5.56
C ALA A 28 4.49 5.77 5.97
N LEU A 29 5.13 4.66 5.61
CA LEU A 29 4.74 3.31 6.03
C LEU A 29 4.85 3.11 7.55
N LEU A 30 5.93 3.58 8.18
CA LEU A 30 6.08 3.51 9.64
C LEU A 30 5.01 4.32 10.36
N TYR A 31 4.70 5.50 9.84
CA TYR A 31 3.62 6.31 10.41
C TYR A 31 2.24 5.66 10.17
N GLU A 32 2.01 5.07 9.00
CA GLU A 32 0.80 4.28 8.73
C GLU A 32 0.64 3.13 9.71
N ALA A 33 1.71 2.43 10.07
CA ALA A 33 1.66 1.36 11.06
C ALA A 33 1.19 1.86 12.44
N VAL A 34 1.62 3.04 12.88
CA VAL A 34 1.17 3.64 14.15
C VAL A 34 -0.32 3.99 14.10
N ILE A 35 -0.80 4.58 13.00
CA ILE A 35 -2.22 4.91 12.84
C ILE A 35 -3.07 3.63 12.77
N LEU A 36 -2.65 2.65 11.97
CA LEU A 36 -3.37 1.39 11.82
C LEU A 36 -3.36 0.57 13.10
N PHE A 37 -2.35 0.68 13.95
CA PHE A 37 -2.40 0.07 15.28
C PHE A 37 -3.65 0.53 16.05
N GLY A 38 -3.93 1.83 16.07
CA GLY A 38 -5.13 2.37 16.72
C GLY A 38 -6.43 1.91 16.06
N VAL A 39 -6.48 1.88 14.73
CA VAL A 39 -7.65 1.40 13.96
C VAL A 39 -7.92 -0.08 14.24
N VAL A 40 -6.89 -0.92 14.16
CA VAL A 40 -7.00 -2.37 14.41
C VAL A 40 -7.34 -2.65 15.87
N PHE A 41 -6.77 -1.91 16.82
CA PHE A 41 -7.11 -2.03 18.23
C PHE A 41 -8.60 -1.75 18.47
N LEU A 42 -9.12 -0.63 17.95
CA LEU A 42 -10.53 -0.29 18.12
C LEU A 42 -11.45 -1.28 17.40
N ALA A 43 -11.08 -1.72 16.20
CA ALA A 43 -11.81 -2.74 15.46
C ALA A 43 -11.84 -4.08 16.21
N GLY A 44 -10.72 -4.51 16.79
CA GLY A 44 -10.64 -5.72 17.59
C GLY A 44 -11.43 -5.61 18.89
N TYR A 45 -11.38 -4.46 19.56
CA TYR A 45 -12.20 -4.19 20.75
C TYR A 45 -13.71 -4.23 20.42
N LEU A 46 -14.13 -3.60 19.32
CA LEU A 46 -15.52 -3.63 18.86
C LEU A 46 -15.96 -5.07 18.53
N PHE A 47 -15.12 -5.83 17.84
CA PHE A 47 -15.39 -7.24 17.56
C PHE A 47 -15.56 -8.04 18.85
N SER A 48 -14.64 -7.89 19.79
CA SER A 48 -14.65 -8.61 21.07
C SER A 48 -15.89 -8.30 21.89
N THR A 49 -16.34 -7.04 21.91
CA THR A 49 -17.54 -6.64 22.66
C THR A 49 -18.82 -7.15 22.00
N LEU A 50 -18.96 -7.04 20.68
CA LEU A 50 -20.13 -7.51 19.93
C LEU A 50 -20.28 -9.04 19.94
N THR A 51 -19.16 -9.77 19.93
CA THR A 51 -19.15 -11.25 19.94
C THR A 51 -19.06 -11.84 21.34
N GLN A 52 -18.96 -10.99 22.38
CA GLN A 52 -18.72 -11.42 23.77
C GLN A 52 -17.50 -12.34 23.89
N GLN A 53 -16.47 -12.10 23.07
CA GLN A 53 -15.29 -12.95 23.01
C GLN A 53 -14.45 -12.79 24.28
N ARG A 54 -14.44 -13.84 25.12
CA ARG A 54 -13.62 -13.90 26.35
C ARG A 54 -12.31 -14.66 26.18
N ASN A 55 -12.16 -15.40 25.08
CA ASN A 55 -10.96 -16.16 24.74
C ASN A 55 -10.43 -15.68 23.38
N GLY A 56 -9.15 -15.27 23.31
CA GLY A 56 -8.50 -14.80 22.08
C GLY A 56 -8.43 -15.83 20.95
N LEU A 57 -8.50 -17.13 21.27
CA LEU A 57 -8.51 -18.21 20.28
C LEU A 57 -9.90 -18.48 19.69
N ALA A 58 -10.97 -18.10 20.39
CA ALA A 58 -12.32 -18.19 19.86
C ALA A 58 -12.47 -17.23 18.68
N HIS A 59 -13.12 -17.66 17.60
CA HIS A 59 -13.38 -16.83 16.42
C HIS A 59 -12.15 -16.18 15.76
N HIS A 60 -10.92 -16.65 16.01
CA HIS A 60 -9.70 -16.01 15.50
C HIS A 60 -9.69 -15.80 13.97
N ASN A 61 -10.24 -16.75 13.21
CA ASN A 61 -10.38 -16.63 11.76
C ASN A 61 -11.37 -15.52 11.36
N LEU A 62 -12.48 -15.40 12.10
CA LEU A 62 -13.48 -14.36 11.87
C LEU A 62 -12.96 -12.98 12.28
N LEU A 63 -12.23 -12.90 13.40
CA LEU A 63 -11.52 -11.69 13.82
C LEU A 63 -10.47 -11.26 12.79
N ALA A 64 -9.69 -12.20 12.25
CA ALA A 64 -8.71 -11.91 11.20
C ALA A 64 -9.39 -11.40 9.92
N ALA A 65 -10.50 -12.01 9.50
CA ALA A 65 -11.29 -11.54 8.37
C ALA A 65 -11.88 -10.14 8.63
N TRP A 66 -12.42 -9.90 9.81
CA TRP A 66 -12.95 -8.60 10.25
C TRP A 66 -11.88 -7.50 10.17
N ILE A 67 -10.71 -7.75 10.74
CA ILE A 67 -9.57 -6.81 10.69
C ILE A 67 -9.15 -6.57 9.24
N GLY A 68 -9.08 -7.62 8.42
CA GLY A 68 -8.80 -7.52 6.99
C GLY A 68 -9.79 -6.59 6.28
N VAL A 69 -11.09 -6.74 6.53
CA VAL A 69 -12.12 -5.86 5.96
C VAL A 69 -11.96 -4.42 6.43
N VAL A 70 -11.78 -4.19 7.74
CA VAL A 70 -11.65 -2.82 8.28
C VAL A 70 -10.43 -2.11 7.69
N VAL A 71 -9.27 -2.78 7.62
CA VAL A 71 -8.06 -2.22 7.03
C VAL A 71 -8.23 -2.03 5.51
N GLY A 72 -8.91 -2.96 4.84
CA GLY A 72 -9.26 -2.83 3.43
C GLY A 72 -10.12 -1.60 3.15
N VAL A 73 -11.20 -1.40 3.91
CA VAL A 73 -12.08 -0.24 3.82
C VAL A 73 -11.29 1.04 4.06
N TYR A 74 -10.46 1.08 5.11
CA TYR A 74 -9.58 2.21 5.40
C TYR A 74 -8.76 2.61 4.17
N PHE A 75 -7.99 1.68 3.61
CA PHE A 75 -7.10 1.99 2.49
C PHE A 75 -7.86 2.32 1.20
N VAL A 76 -8.88 1.53 0.86
CA VAL A 76 -9.68 1.75 -0.35
C VAL A 76 -10.36 3.11 -0.31
N TRP A 77 -10.89 3.52 0.85
CA TRP A 77 -11.48 4.84 1.03
C TRP A 77 -10.45 5.95 0.78
N PHE A 78 -9.31 5.94 1.48
CA PHE A 78 -8.30 6.99 1.33
C PHE A 78 -7.66 7.04 -0.07
N TRP A 79 -7.52 5.91 -0.75
CA TRP A 79 -6.94 5.88 -2.10
C TRP A 79 -7.92 6.38 -3.16
N THR A 80 -9.21 6.17 -2.97
CA THR A 80 -10.26 6.67 -3.88
C THR A 80 -10.64 8.12 -3.58
N HIS A 81 -10.64 8.53 -2.31
CA HIS A 81 -11.01 9.86 -1.85
C HIS A 81 -9.77 10.73 -1.63
N GLY A 82 -9.07 11.00 -2.73
CA GLY A 82 -7.94 11.93 -2.75
C GLY A 82 -6.57 11.28 -2.91
N GLY A 83 -6.47 9.94 -2.86
CA GLY A 83 -5.23 9.21 -3.12
C GLY A 83 -4.20 9.32 -1.98
N GLN A 84 -4.61 9.74 -0.78
CA GLN A 84 -3.68 10.01 0.31
C GLN A 84 -4.29 9.62 1.66
N THR A 85 -3.60 8.75 2.38
CA THR A 85 -3.80 8.57 3.82
C THR A 85 -3.19 9.74 4.59
N LEU A 86 -3.46 9.85 5.89
CA LEU A 86 -2.87 10.89 6.74
C LEU A 86 -1.32 10.86 6.74
N PRO A 87 -0.66 9.69 6.87
CA PRO A 87 0.79 9.57 6.66
C PRO A 87 1.26 10.01 5.27
N MET A 88 0.52 9.67 4.22
CA MET A 88 0.87 10.12 2.88
C MET A 88 0.79 11.64 2.74
N LYS A 89 -0.21 12.29 3.35
CA LYS A 89 -0.31 13.76 3.38
C LYS A 89 0.91 14.39 4.08
N THR A 90 1.29 13.87 5.24
CA THR A 90 2.44 14.41 6.00
C THR A 90 3.77 14.29 5.23
N TRP A 91 3.97 13.20 4.50
CA TRP A 91 5.16 12.99 3.67
C TRP A 91 5.01 13.45 2.20
N ARG A 92 3.90 14.14 1.88
CA ARG A 92 3.57 14.67 0.54
C ARG A 92 3.61 13.62 -0.56
N LEU A 93 3.06 12.45 -0.26
CA LEU A 93 2.92 11.32 -1.16
C LEU A 93 1.48 11.24 -1.63
N ARG A 94 1.25 10.76 -2.85
CA ARG A 94 -0.07 10.48 -3.39
C ARG A 94 -0.05 9.22 -4.24
N VAL A 95 -1.07 8.40 -4.09
CA VAL A 95 -1.34 7.26 -4.95
C VAL A 95 -2.19 7.76 -6.11
N VAL A 96 -1.74 7.47 -7.32
CA VAL A 96 -2.44 7.76 -8.57
C VAL A 96 -2.46 6.51 -9.46
N GLY A 97 -3.31 6.48 -10.47
CA GLY A 97 -3.24 5.50 -11.54
C GLY A 97 -1.91 5.59 -12.30
N ALA A 98 -1.55 4.52 -13.02
CA ALA A 98 -0.36 4.50 -13.86
C ALA A 98 -0.37 5.62 -14.91
N ASP A 99 -1.56 5.97 -15.40
CA ASP A 99 -1.91 7.10 -16.28
C ASP A 99 -1.89 8.47 -15.58
N GLY A 100 -1.75 8.52 -14.25
CA GLY A 100 -1.84 9.74 -13.44
C GLY A 100 -3.27 10.11 -13.04
N ALA A 101 -4.28 9.36 -13.46
CA ALA A 101 -5.68 9.60 -13.10
C ALA A 101 -5.95 9.24 -11.62
N PRO A 102 -7.08 9.70 -11.04
CA PRO A 102 -7.53 9.22 -9.73
C PRO A 102 -7.68 7.68 -9.71
N VAL A 103 -7.43 7.08 -8.55
CA VAL A 103 -7.54 5.62 -8.38
C VAL A 103 -9.01 5.24 -8.28
N SER A 104 -9.50 4.38 -9.18
CA SER A 104 -10.86 3.83 -9.10
C SER A 104 -10.99 2.82 -7.96
N VAL A 105 -12.22 2.55 -7.50
CA VAL A 105 -12.50 1.59 -6.42
C VAL A 105 -11.94 0.20 -6.73
N GLY A 106 -12.20 -0.34 -7.94
CA GLY A 106 -11.67 -1.64 -8.36
C GLY A 106 -10.15 -1.69 -8.35
N ARG A 107 -9.50 -0.60 -8.76
CA ARG A 107 -8.03 -0.48 -8.74
C ARG A 107 -7.49 -0.42 -7.31
N ALA A 108 -8.17 0.28 -6.41
CA ALA A 108 -7.81 0.34 -5.00
C ALA A 108 -7.99 -1.02 -4.29
N ILE A 109 -9.06 -1.76 -4.58
CA ILE A 109 -9.29 -3.11 -4.06
C ILE A 109 -8.19 -4.05 -4.58
N GLY A 110 -7.91 -4.04 -5.89
CA GLY A 110 -6.83 -4.84 -6.47
C GLY A 110 -5.48 -4.52 -5.82
N ARG A 111 -5.18 -3.23 -5.61
CA ARG A 111 -3.97 -2.79 -4.89
C ARG A 111 -3.92 -3.34 -3.47
N TYR A 112 -5.03 -3.31 -2.75
CA TYR A 112 -5.12 -3.84 -1.39
C TYR A 112 -4.86 -5.35 -1.38
N VAL A 113 -5.50 -6.11 -2.26
CA VAL A 113 -5.30 -7.57 -2.40
C VAL A 113 -3.85 -7.89 -2.77
N PHE A 114 -3.27 -7.22 -3.76
CA PHE A 114 -1.88 -7.46 -4.15
C PHE A 114 -0.87 -7.03 -3.08
N ALA A 115 -1.22 -6.10 -2.18
CA ALA A 115 -0.36 -5.74 -1.06
C ALA A 115 -0.19 -6.90 -0.06
N TRP A 116 -1.16 -7.83 0.03
CA TRP A 116 -1.00 -9.02 0.86
C TRP A 116 0.11 -9.96 0.38
N LEU A 117 0.57 -9.85 -0.87
CA LEU A 117 1.73 -10.61 -1.37
C LEU A 117 3.04 -10.28 -0.64
N TRP A 118 3.10 -9.17 0.11
CA TRP A 118 4.20 -8.90 1.04
C TRP A 118 4.27 -9.93 2.19
N PHE A 119 3.13 -10.51 2.59
CA PHE A 119 3.02 -11.33 3.81
C PHE A 119 2.53 -12.76 3.55
N LEU A 120 1.61 -12.96 2.62
CA LEU A 120 0.96 -14.26 2.40
C LEU A 120 1.92 -15.39 1.97
N PRO A 121 2.86 -15.18 1.03
CA PRO A 121 3.74 -16.27 0.59
C PRO A 121 4.55 -16.93 1.72
N PRO A 122 5.30 -16.19 2.57
CA PRO A 122 6.02 -16.83 3.66
C PRO A 122 5.09 -17.46 4.72
N LEU A 123 3.91 -16.88 4.96
CA LEU A 123 2.92 -17.43 5.89
C LEU A 123 2.26 -18.72 5.37
N ALA A 124 2.01 -18.82 4.06
CA ALA A 124 1.48 -20.02 3.43
C ALA A 124 2.52 -21.16 3.41
N LEU A 125 3.80 -20.82 3.21
CA LEU A 125 4.89 -21.80 3.24
C LEU A 125 5.13 -22.39 4.64
N HIS A 126 4.80 -21.67 5.70
CA HIS A 126 5.02 -22.11 7.09
C HIS A 126 4.42 -23.51 7.38
N PRO A 127 3.09 -23.74 7.23
CA PRO A 127 2.51 -25.05 7.44
C PRO A 127 2.83 -26.04 6.31
N MET A 128 2.96 -25.57 5.06
CA MET A 128 3.18 -26.45 3.90
C MET A 128 4.53 -27.16 3.93
N LEU A 129 5.57 -26.49 4.46
CA LEU A 129 6.92 -27.04 4.55
C LEU A 129 7.30 -27.46 5.98
N GLY A 130 6.35 -27.40 6.94
CA GLY A 130 6.61 -27.73 8.34
C GLY A 130 7.69 -26.86 8.99
N LEU A 131 7.78 -25.58 8.61
CA LEU A 131 8.83 -24.69 9.09
C LEU A 131 8.65 -24.37 10.57
N ARG A 132 9.75 -24.30 11.32
CA ARG A 132 9.73 -23.74 12.68
C ARG A 132 9.56 -22.22 12.60
N VAL A 133 9.13 -21.61 13.71
CA VAL A 133 8.94 -20.14 13.80
C VAL A 133 10.19 -19.36 13.39
N PRO A 134 11.42 -19.67 13.88
CA PRO A 134 12.61 -18.92 13.46
C PRO A 134 12.90 -19.03 11.96
N GLN A 135 12.70 -20.21 11.36
CA GLN A 135 12.88 -20.42 9.92
C GLN A 135 11.85 -19.60 9.12
N THR A 136 10.61 -19.55 9.60
CA THR A 136 9.55 -18.75 8.99
C THR A 136 9.87 -17.26 9.03
N LEU A 137 10.42 -16.77 10.14
CA LEU A 137 10.87 -15.38 10.26
C LEU A 137 12.03 -15.07 9.30
N VAL A 138 12.97 -15.99 9.12
CA VAL A 138 14.07 -15.84 8.13
C VAL A 138 13.51 -15.80 6.70
N VAL A 139 12.65 -16.76 6.34
CA VAL A 139 12.00 -16.81 5.02
C VAL A 139 11.18 -15.54 4.77
N ALA A 140 10.42 -15.07 5.76
CA ALA A 140 9.69 -13.81 5.68
C ALA A 140 10.66 -12.64 5.47
N GLY A 141 11.72 -12.52 6.25
CA GLY A 141 12.72 -11.46 6.11
C GLY A 141 13.36 -11.42 4.72
N VAL A 142 13.78 -12.58 4.19
CA VAL A 142 14.31 -12.71 2.83
C VAL A 142 13.25 -12.30 1.80
N TRP A 143 12.02 -12.78 1.96
CA TRP A 143 10.89 -12.42 1.09
C TRP A 143 10.62 -10.91 1.08
N PHE A 144 10.60 -10.25 2.24
CA PHE A 144 10.45 -8.80 2.36
C PHE A 144 11.54 -8.05 1.60
N VAL A 145 12.80 -8.50 1.72
CA VAL A 145 13.93 -7.87 1.03
C VAL A 145 13.81 -8.06 -0.49
N VAL A 146 13.52 -9.28 -0.95
CA VAL A 146 13.32 -9.59 -2.38
C VAL A 146 12.17 -8.76 -2.95
N TRP A 147 11.03 -8.73 -2.25
CA TRP A 147 9.86 -7.99 -2.68
C TRP A 147 10.08 -6.47 -2.64
N ALA A 148 10.81 -5.93 -1.66
CA ALA A 148 11.19 -4.52 -1.65
C ALA A 148 12.20 -4.19 -2.77
N ALA A 149 13.16 -5.07 -3.03
CA ALA A 149 14.17 -4.93 -4.07
C ALA A 149 13.55 -4.99 -5.47
N SER A 150 12.44 -5.73 -5.65
CA SER A 150 11.70 -5.80 -6.92
C SER A 150 11.33 -4.40 -7.46
N GLY A 151 11.07 -3.45 -6.56
CA GLY A 151 10.75 -2.07 -6.91
C GLY A 151 11.92 -1.27 -7.47
N ARG A 152 13.18 -1.76 -7.36
CA ARG A 152 14.35 -1.10 -7.95
C ARG A 152 14.50 -1.38 -9.45
N PHE A 153 13.88 -2.43 -9.96
CA PHE A 153 13.94 -2.80 -11.38
C PHE A 153 12.95 -2.01 -12.26
N ASP A 154 12.04 -1.25 -11.66
CA ASP A 154 11.12 -0.38 -12.38
C ASP A 154 11.69 1.05 -12.41
N PRO A 155 11.81 1.71 -13.59
CA PRO A 155 12.32 3.07 -13.71
C PRO A 155 11.55 4.10 -12.86
N GLN A 156 10.27 3.84 -12.59
CA GLN A 156 9.41 4.67 -11.76
C GLN A 156 9.40 4.22 -10.28
N ARG A 157 10.27 3.29 -9.91
CA ARG A 157 10.41 2.67 -8.58
C ARG A 157 9.09 2.18 -8.00
N ARG A 158 8.24 1.59 -8.84
CA ARG A 158 6.96 1.00 -8.44
C ARG A 158 7.18 -0.37 -7.83
N PHE A 159 6.61 -0.61 -6.65
CA PHE A 159 6.59 -1.95 -6.07
C PHE A 159 5.72 -2.88 -6.93
N LEU A 160 5.92 -4.20 -6.83
CA LEU A 160 5.16 -5.18 -7.63
C LEU A 160 3.65 -5.06 -7.45
N HIS A 161 3.16 -4.86 -6.23
CA HIS A 161 1.73 -4.66 -5.97
C HIS A 161 1.16 -3.40 -6.65
N ASP A 162 1.93 -2.31 -6.69
CA ASP A 162 1.54 -1.09 -7.40
C ASP A 162 1.48 -1.35 -8.92
N ARG A 163 2.44 -2.11 -9.48
CA ARG A 163 2.48 -2.49 -10.90
C ARG A 163 1.30 -3.37 -11.30
N LEU A 164 1.03 -4.42 -10.52
CA LEU A 164 -0.09 -5.33 -10.74
C LEU A 164 -1.44 -4.60 -10.64
N ALA A 165 -1.54 -3.64 -9.72
CA ALA A 165 -2.72 -2.80 -9.58
C ALA A 165 -2.79 -1.64 -10.59
N GLY A 166 -1.78 -1.41 -11.44
CA GLY A 166 -1.74 -0.25 -12.32
C GLY A 166 -1.79 1.09 -11.56
N THR A 167 -1.14 1.17 -10.41
CA THR A 167 -1.01 2.38 -9.57
C THR A 167 0.45 2.79 -9.43
N ARG A 168 0.68 4.01 -8.97
CA ARG A 168 2.00 4.50 -8.57
C ARG A 168 1.90 5.52 -7.45
N VAL A 169 2.92 5.58 -6.61
CA VAL A 169 3.09 6.61 -5.60
C VAL A 169 3.95 7.74 -6.17
N VAL A 170 3.42 8.95 -6.18
CA VAL A 170 4.10 10.17 -6.64
C VAL A 170 4.31 11.13 -5.47
N ALA A 171 5.36 11.95 -5.53
CA ALA A 171 5.49 13.10 -4.65
C ALA A 171 4.67 14.26 -5.19
N VAL A 172 3.95 14.95 -4.29
CA VAL A 172 3.15 16.14 -4.62
C VAL A 172 4.00 17.38 -4.31
N LEU A 173 4.15 18.26 -5.29
CA LEU A 173 4.79 19.57 -5.12
C LEU A 173 3.79 20.54 -4.48
N ARG A 174 4.32 21.52 -3.76
CA ARG A 174 3.55 22.49 -2.97
C ARG A 174 2.69 23.37 -3.84
#